data_AF-A0A9E6DPI4-F1
#
_entry.id   AF-A0A9E6DPI4-F1
#
_cell.length_a   1.000
_cell.length_b   1.000
_cell.length_c   1.000
_cell.angle_alpha   90.00
_cell.angle_beta   90.00
_cell.angle_gamma   90.00
#
_symmetry.space_group_name_H-M   'P 1'
#
loop_
_entity.id
_entity.type
_entity.pdbx_description
1 polymer ?
#
loop_
_entity_poly.entity_id
_entity_poly.type
_entity_poly.pdbx_seq_one_letter_code
_entity_poly.pdbx_strand_id
1 'polypeptide(L)'
;MRLGLLSPAEGNLDDLRQGADFLLKSKKAHRVIYLGADECFDEMIEAWGSELVHGDASDRAIWTRSLDACVSASPGEIDAYLEHENQRSALRVFESLVGDATRSVEMITGKLAVMIYDKAHFDEEDMLPATLLVFGKSPNYVVKQVGHRWFLCPGPFSEAGVMLLESTEQGLAMSLYTKDGDEVSRQILQTTQNTKFNIQSAD
;
A
#
# COMPACT_ATOMS: atom_id res chain seq x y z
N MET A 1 1.00 -12.34 -4.83
CA MET A 1 1.34 -11.19 -3.95
C MET A 1 0.20 -10.18 -4.02
N ARG A 2 -0.08 -9.46 -2.93
CA ARG A 2 -1.04 -8.34 -2.88
C ARG A 2 -0.40 -7.14 -2.22
N LEU A 3 -0.19 -6.08 -2.98
CA LEU A 3 0.34 -4.80 -2.50
C LEU A 3 -0.78 -3.79 -2.51
N GLY A 4 -1.17 -3.30 -1.34
CA GLY A 4 -2.06 -2.16 -1.20
C GLY A 4 -1.28 -0.86 -1.33
N LEU A 5 -1.90 0.17 -1.88
CA LEU A 5 -1.38 1.51 -1.96
C LEU A 5 -2.45 2.46 -1.44
N LEU A 6 -2.08 3.33 -0.50
CA LEU A 6 -2.94 4.34 0.08
C LEU A 6 -2.53 5.72 -0.43
N SER A 7 -3.52 6.51 -0.83
CA SER A 7 -3.33 7.92 -1.17
C SER A 7 -2.85 8.72 0.03
N PRO A 8 -2.13 9.85 -0.19
CA PRO A 8 -2.00 10.89 0.83
C PRO A 8 -3.35 11.24 1.46
N ALA A 9 -3.37 11.41 2.77
CA ALA A 9 -4.57 11.64 3.56
C ALA A 9 -4.97 13.11 3.66
N GLU A 10 -4.03 14.04 3.44
CA GLU A 10 -4.25 15.49 3.54
C GLU A 10 -4.87 15.90 4.90
N GLY A 11 -4.46 15.23 5.97
CA GLY A 11 -4.96 15.45 7.33
C GLY A 11 -6.24 14.68 7.70
N ASN A 12 -6.86 13.94 6.77
CA ASN A 12 -8.03 13.12 7.07
C ASN A 12 -7.65 11.69 7.49
N LEU A 13 -7.36 11.52 8.78
CA LEU A 13 -6.97 10.23 9.35
C LEU A 13 -8.08 9.16 9.29
N ASP A 14 -9.35 9.57 9.31
CA ASP A 14 -10.47 8.65 9.29
C ASP A 14 -10.58 7.94 7.93
N ASP A 15 -10.44 8.69 6.84
CA ASP A 15 -10.45 8.15 5.48
C ASP A 15 -9.25 7.22 5.25
N LEU A 16 -8.07 7.63 5.73
CA LEU A 16 -6.86 6.82 5.67
C LEU A 16 -7.05 5.49 6.41
N ARG A 17 -7.58 5.54 7.64
CA ARG A 17 -7.84 4.36 8.46
C ARG A 17 -8.86 3.43 7.83
N GLN A 18 -9.94 3.96 7.27
CA GLN A 18 -10.96 3.14 6.58
C GLN A 18 -10.35 2.39 5.39
N GLY A 19 -9.60 3.09 4.54
CA GLY A 19 -8.91 2.47 3.41
C GLY A 19 -7.87 1.42 3.85
N ALA A 20 -7.12 1.72 4.91
CA ALA A 20 -6.15 0.80 5.50
C ALA A 20 -6.82 -0.47 6.06
N ASP A 21 -7.91 -0.33 6.83
CA ASP A 21 -8.67 -1.45 7.38
C ASP A 21 -9.26 -2.33 6.28
N PHE A 22 -9.79 -1.72 5.21
CA PHE A 22 -10.27 -2.44 4.04
C PHE A 22 -9.18 -3.27 3.37
N LEU A 23 -7.98 -2.70 3.16
CA LEU A 23 -6.85 -3.44 2.59
C LEU A 23 -6.42 -4.59 3.48
N LEU A 24 -6.38 -4.38 4.79
CA LEU A 24 -5.96 -5.38 5.77
C LEU A 24 -6.98 -6.52 5.90
N LYS A 25 -8.24 -6.22 6.19
CA LYS A 25 -9.27 -7.21 6.51
C LYS A 25 -9.92 -7.81 5.26
N SER A 26 -10.35 -6.96 4.33
CA SER A 26 -11.15 -7.40 3.18
C SER A 26 -10.28 -7.92 2.04
N LYS A 27 -9.20 -7.20 1.71
CA LYS A 27 -8.29 -7.61 0.61
C LYS A 27 -7.13 -8.49 1.07
N LYS A 28 -6.85 -8.54 2.38
CA LYS A 28 -5.73 -9.29 2.96
C LYS A 28 -4.43 -8.93 2.24
N ALA A 29 -4.17 -7.64 2.13
CA ALA A 29 -2.93 -7.12 1.56
C ALA A 29 -1.74 -7.67 2.36
N HIS A 30 -0.70 -8.10 1.66
CA HIS A 30 0.51 -8.62 2.30
C HIS A 30 1.41 -7.49 2.78
N ARG A 31 1.39 -6.38 2.02
CA ARG A 31 2.05 -5.11 2.32
C ARG A 31 1.12 -3.99 1.87
N VAL A 32 1.18 -2.86 2.55
CA VAL A 32 0.44 -1.65 2.20
C VAL A 32 1.39 -0.48 2.27
N ILE A 33 1.49 0.30 1.19
CA ILE A 33 2.37 1.47 1.14
C ILE A 33 1.51 2.73 1.12
N TYR A 34 1.73 3.60 2.10
CA TYR A 34 1.22 4.96 2.10
C TYR A 34 2.09 5.84 1.20
N LEU A 35 1.45 6.45 0.19
CA LEU A 35 2.12 7.27 -0.82
C LEU A 35 2.22 8.75 -0.44
N GLY A 36 1.75 9.15 0.75
CA GLY A 36 1.97 10.48 1.29
C GLY A 36 3.35 10.64 1.92
N ALA A 37 3.75 11.89 2.10
CA ALA A 37 5.01 12.29 2.73
C ALA A 37 4.78 13.17 3.98
N ASP A 38 3.58 13.10 4.54
CA ASP A 38 3.17 13.75 5.78
C ASP A 38 3.22 12.77 6.97
N GLU A 39 2.99 13.30 8.17
CA GLU A 39 2.99 12.54 9.43
C GLU A 39 1.67 11.77 9.67
N CYS A 40 0.67 11.94 8.80
CA CYS A 40 -0.66 11.34 8.99
C CYS A 40 -0.61 9.81 9.09
N PHE A 41 0.32 9.18 8.39
CA PHE A 41 0.49 7.73 8.46
C PHE A 41 0.97 7.27 9.84
N ASP A 42 2.02 7.92 10.36
CA ASP A 42 2.59 7.57 11.66
C ASP A 42 1.58 7.85 12.78
N GLU A 43 0.89 9.00 12.73
CA GLU A 43 -0.20 9.35 13.64
C GLU A 43 -1.33 8.29 13.62
N MET A 44 -1.74 7.87 12.43
CA MET A 44 -2.80 6.85 12.29
C MET A 44 -2.36 5.50 12.86
N ILE A 45 -1.14 5.04 12.57
CA ILE A 45 -0.63 3.75 13.06
C ILE A 45 -0.46 3.77 14.58
N GLU A 46 0.07 4.85 15.15
CA GLU A 46 0.23 5.01 16.59
C GLU A 46 -1.13 5.02 17.30
N ALA A 47 -2.09 5.79 16.81
CA ALA A 47 -3.44 5.86 17.36
C ALA A 47 -4.16 4.51 17.28
N TRP A 48 -4.11 3.86 16.11
CA TRP A 48 -4.76 2.56 15.90
C TRP A 48 -4.12 1.47 16.77
N GLY A 49 -2.79 1.42 16.82
CA GLY A 49 -2.08 0.48 17.70
C GLY A 49 -2.44 0.67 19.17
N SER A 50 -2.50 1.93 19.63
CA SER A 50 -2.81 2.25 21.01
C SER A 50 -4.25 1.91 21.40
N GLU A 51 -5.19 2.08 20.47
CA GLU A 51 -6.58 1.67 20.64
C GLU A 51 -6.71 0.15 20.80
N LEU A 52 -6.02 -0.64 19.97
CA LEU A 52 -6.08 -2.10 20.00
C LEU A 52 -5.60 -2.67 21.34
N VAL A 53 -4.52 -2.14 21.90
CA VAL A 53 -3.94 -2.66 23.16
C VAL A 53 -4.33 -1.87 24.40
N HIS A 54 -5.18 -0.85 24.25
CA HIS A 54 -5.58 0.08 25.31
C HIS A 54 -4.40 0.68 26.09
N GLY A 55 -3.34 1.09 25.37
CA GLY A 55 -2.11 1.58 25.98
C GLY A 55 -0.97 1.78 25.00
N ASP A 56 0.27 1.75 25.49
CA ASP A 56 1.48 1.90 24.67
C ASP A 56 1.62 0.73 23.67
N ALA A 57 1.48 0.99 22.37
CA ALA A 57 1.54 -0.04 21.32
C ALA A 57 2.95 -0.47 20.91
N SER A 58 3.99 0.09 21.54
CA SER A 58 5.38 -0.22 21.19
C SER A 58 5.75 -1.67 21.47
N ASP A 59 6.72 -2.18 20.71
CA ASP A 59 7.28 -3.52 20.91
C ASP A 59 7.97 -3.66 22.27
N ARG A 60 8.39 -2.56 22.90
CA ARG A 60 8.97 -2.61 24.25
C ARG A 60 7.91 -2.87 25.31
N ALA A 61 6.72 -2.28 25.13
CA ALA A 61 5.62 -2.41 26.07
C ALA A 61 4.91 -3.77 26.01
N ILE A 62 5.14 -4.58 24.95
CA ILE A 62 4.54 -5.92 24.84
C ILE A 62 4.87 -6.79 26.06
N TRP A 63 6.11 -6.75 26.53
CA TRP A 63 6.56 -7.55 27.68
C TRP A 63 5.78 -7.20 28.94
N THR A 64 5.57 -5.92 29.19
CA THR A 64 4.79 -5.44 30.33
C THR A 64 3.34 -5.92 30.25
N ARG A 65 2.70 -5.80 29.07
CA ARG A 65 1.32 -6.27 28.87
C ARG A 65 1.19 -7.79 28.99
N SER A 66 2.13 -8.55 28.42
CA SER A 66 2.14 -10.02 28.54
C SER A 66 2.27 -10.46 30.00
N LEU A 67 3.15 -9.80 30.78
CA LEU A 67 3.34 -10.13 32.19
C LEU A 67 2.07 -9.86 33.00
N ASP A 68 1.40 -8.72 32.77
CA ASP A 68 0.15 -8.41 33.45
C ASP A 68 -0.92 -9.48 33.15
N ALA A 69 -1.13 -9.79 31.87
CA ALA A 69 -2.06 -10.83 31.44
C ALA A 69 -1.75 -12.20 32.08
N CYS A 70 -0.48 -12.63 32.12
CA CYS A 70 -0.12 -13.92 32.71
C CYS A 70 -0.36 -14.02 34.22
N VAL A 71 -0.30 -12.90 34.95
CA VAL A 71 -0.39 -12.89 36.41
C VAL A 71 -1.83 -12.73 36.89
N SER A 72 -2.62 -11.90 36.22
CA SER A 72 -3.90 -11.42 36.74
C SER A 72 -5.13 -11.81 35.90
N ALA A 73 -4.95 -12.19 34.64
CA ALA A 73 -6.06 -12.40 33.73
C ALA A 73 -6.70 -13.79 33.84
N SER A 74 -8.01 -13.83 33.69
CA SER A 74 -8.78 -15.05 33.46
C SER A 74 -8.52 -15.60 32.04
N PRO A 75 -8.87 -16.87 31.77
CA PRO A 75 -8.69 -17.45 30.44
C PRO A 75 -9.33 -16.63 29.30
N GLY A 76 -10.55 -16.10 29.50
CA GLY A 76 -11.21 -15.28 28.48
C GLY A 76 -10.53 -13.93 28.25
N GLU A 77 -9.90 -13.36 29.29
CA GLU A 77 -9.11 -12.13 29.17
C GLU A 77 -7.77 -12.40 28.47
N ILE A 78 -7.18 -13.59 28.64
CA ILE A 78 -5.99 -14.02 27.89
C ILE A 78 -6.33 -14.15 26.40
N ASP A 79 -7.46 -14.77 26.05
CA ASP A 79 -7.88 -14.91 24.65
C ASP A 79 -8.09 -13.54 23.98
N ALA A 80 -8.76 -12.61 24.67
CA ALA A 80 -8.95 -11.24 24.20
C ALA A 80 -7.61 -10.51 24.02
N TYR A 81 -6.70 -10.63 24.98
CA TYR A 81 -5.35 -10.07 24.90
C TYR A 81 -4.59 -10.57 23.66
N LEU A 82 -4.59 -11.89 23.42
CA LEU A 82 -3.91 -12.47 22.26
C LEU A 82 -4.50 -11.99 20.94
N GLU A 83 -5.83 -11.87 20.85
CA GLU A 83 -6.49 -11.32 19.66
C GLU A 83 -6.07 -9.87 19.40
N HIS A 84 -6.06 -9.03 20.43
CA HIS A 84 -5.65 -7.62 20.31
C HIS A 84 -4.18 -7.48 19.89
N GLU A 85 -3.28 -8.31 20.45
CA GLU A 85 -1.87 -8.32 20.04
C GLU A 85 -1.66 -8.84 18.63
N ASN A 86 -2.44 -9.84 18.20
CA ASN A 86 -2.40 -10.32 16.82
C ASN A 86 -2.84 -9.23 15.85
N GLN A 87 -3.92 -8.50 16.17
CA GLN A 87 -4.38 -7.36 15.38
C GLN A 87 -3.33 -6.24 15.34
N ARG A 88 -2.70 -5.91 16.47
CA ARG A 88 -1.60 -4.92 16.51
C ARG A 88 -0.42 -5.37 15.67
N SER A 89 -0.03 -6.64 15.77
CA SER A 89 1.06 -7.20 14.95
C SER A 89 0.73 -7.18 13.46
N ALA A 90 -0.55 -7.28 13.09
CA ALA A 90 -0.98 -7.19 11.70
C ALA A 90 -0.77 -5.78 11.12
N LEU A 91 -0.68 -4.73 11.95
CA LEU A 91 -0.34 -3.38 11.48
C LEU A 91 1.08 -3.28 10.90
N ARG A 92 1.94 -4.27 11.13
CA ARG A 92 3.30 -4.31 10.55
C ARG A 92 3.33 -4.48 9.03
N VAL A 93 2.19 -4.75 8.39
CA VAL A 93 2.10 -4.78 6.92
C VAL A 93 2.15 -3.38 6.30
N PHE A 94 1.91 -2.34 7.10
CA PHE A 94 1.86 -0.96 6.64
C PHE A 94 3.26 -0.33 6.64
N GLU A 95 3.56 0.42 5.58
CA GLU A 95 4.82 1.15 5.39
C GLU A 95 4.50 2.52 4.76
N SER A 96 5.29 3.54 5.04
CA SER A 96 5.23 4.82 4.32
C SER A 96 6.40 4.96 3.35
N LEU A 97 6.23 5.81 2.34
CA LEU A 97 7.39 6.32 1.62
C LEU A 97 8.28 7.07 2.59
N VAL A 98 9.59 6.86 2.49
CA VAL A 98 10.55 7.62 3.28
C VAL A 98 10.52 9.06 2.72
N GLY A 99 9.84 10.04 3.30
CA GLY A 99 9.92 11.46 2.91
C GLY A 99 9.61 11.89 1.46
N ASP A 100 9.68 13.20 1.19
CA ASP A 100 9.22 13.84 -0.07
C ASP A 100 10.06 13.56 -1.33
N ALA A 101 11.36 13.35 -1.17
CA ALA A 101 12.33 13.20 -2.26
C ALA A 101 12.83 11.76 -2.43
N THR A 102 12.36 10.84 -1.60
CA THR A 102 12.88 9.49 -1.54
C THR A 102 11.91 8.56 -2.24
N ARG A 103 12.50 7.60 -2.96
CA ARG A 103 11.79 6.67 -3.82
C ARG A 103 11.89 5.27 -3.25
N SER A 104 10.79 4.54 -3.31
CA SER A 104 10.79 3.10 -3.05
C SER A 104 10.82 2.36 -4.38
N VAL A 105 11.75 1.41 -4.50
CA VAL A 105 11.95 0.61 -5.70
C VAL A 105 11.68 -0.84 -5.36
N GLU A 106 10.73 -1.45 -6.05
CA GLU A 106 10.22 -2.79 -5.76
C GLU A 106 10.08 -3.63 -7.03
N MET A 107 10.15 -4.95 -6.87
CA MET A 107 9.88 -5.90 -7.96
C MET A 107 8.50 -6.53 -7.76
N ILE A 108 7.54 -6.21 -8.63
CA ILE A 108 6.16 -6.70 -8.55
C ILE A 108 5.85 -7.58 -9.75
N THR A 109 5.74 -8.90 -9.54
CA THR A 109 5.48 -9.87 -10.62
C THR A 109 6.50 -9.73 -11.78
N GLY A 110 7.78 -9.56 -11.43
CA GLY A 110 8.86 -9.37 -12.41
C GLY A 110 8.87 -8.01 -13.12
N LYS A 111 8.05 -7.05 -12.66
CA LYS A 111 8.05 -5.66 -13.15
C LYS A 111 8.69 -4.76 -12.12
N LEU A 112 9.64 -3.92 -12.55
CA LEU A 112 10.21 -2.89 -11.69
C LEU A 112 9.18 -1.79 -11.46
N ALA A 113 8.86 -1.55 -10.19
CA ALA A 113 7.99 -0.49 -9.72
C ALA A 113 8.82 0.57 -8.99
N VAL A 114 8.62 1.83 -9.36
CA VAL A 114 9.17 2.99 -8.64
C VAL A 114 7.98 3.75 -8.07
N MET A 115 8.00 3.97 -6.75
CA MET A 115 6.95 4.65 -5.99
C MET A 115 7.52 5.91 -5.35
N ILE A 116 6.86 7.05 -5.59
CA ILE A 116 7.24 8.36 -5.04
C ILE A 116 5.99 9.14 -4.59
N TYR A 117 6.17 10.21 -3.82
CA TYR A 117 5.04 11.09 -3.48
C TYR A 117 4.65 11.97 -4.69
N ASP A 118 5.54 12.85 -5.14
CA ASP A 118 5.28 13.79 -6.24
C ASP A 118 5.86 13.29 -7.57
N LYS A 119 5.01 13.07 -8.58
CA LYS A 119 5.43 12.65 -9.92
C LYS A 119 6.44 13.60 -10.59
N ALA A 120 6.54 14.85 -10.14
CA ALA A 120 7.52 15.81 -10.63
C ALA A 120 8.96 15.42 -10.26
N HIS A 121 9.15 14.50 -9.30
CA HIS A 121 10.46 14.01 -8.88
C HIS A 121 10.92 12.75 -9.62
N PHE A 122 10.14 12.22 -10.59
CA PHE A 122 10.66 11.18 -11.47
C PHE A 122 11.79 11.75 -12.34
N ASP A 123 12.97 11.12 -12.27
CA ASP A 123 14.10 11.42 -13.14
C ASP A 123 14.26 10.38 -14.27
N GLU A 124 15.23 10.60 -15.16
CA GLU A 124 15.51 9.68 -16.26
C GLU A 124 15.96 8.30 -15.76
N GLU A 125 16.71 8.24 -14.65
CA GLU A 125 17.22 7.00 -14.07
C GLU A 125 16.09 6.12 -13.51
N ASP A 126 15.04 6.74 -12.97
CA ASP A 126 13.82 6.06 -12.53
C ASP A 126 12.99 5.58 -13.72
N MET A 127 12.79 6.47 -14.69
CA MET A 127 11.91 6.18 -15.81
C MET A 127 12.49 5.09 -16.70
N LEU A 128 13.80 5.08 -16.97
CA LEU A 128 14.40 4.14 -17.92
C LEU A 128 14.08 2.67 -17.63
N PRO A 129 14.34 2.12 -16.42
CA PRO A 129 14.12 0.72 -16.11
C PRO A 129 12.70 0.40 -15.61
N ALA A 130 11.94 1.39 -15.11
CA ALA A 130 10.64 1.14 -14.49
C ALA A 130 9.55 0.78 -15.51
N THR A 131 8.78 -0.24 -15.17
CA THR A 131 7.54 -0.59 -15.89
C THR A 131 6.32 -0.01 -15.19
N LEU A 132 6.38 0.15 -13.87
CA LEU A 132 5.32 0.74 -13.05
C LEU A 132 5.87 2.00 -12.39
N LEU A 133 5.23 3.13 -12.63
CA LEU A 133 5.54 4.43 -12.04
C LEU A 133 4.33 4.81 -11.18
N VAL A 134 4.50 4.73 -9.88
CA VAL A 134 3.44 4.94 -8.90
C VAL A 134 3.70 6.26 -8.17
N PHE A 135 2.66 7.08 -8.01
CA PHE A 135 2.79 8.34 -7.29
C PHE A 135 1.56 8.67 -6.44
N GLY A 136 1.77 9.42 -5.35
CA GLY A 136 0.71 9.82 -4.42
C GLY A 136 0.00 11.11 -4.82
N LYS A 137 0.75 12.16 -5.17
CA LYS A 137 0.22 13.51 -5.39
C LYS A 137 -0.45 13.65 -6.75
N SER A 138 -1.79 13.71 -6.74
CA SER A 138 -2.60 13.96 -7.94
C SER A 138 -4.01 14.42 -7.55
N PRO A 139 -4.62 15.38 -8.28
CA PRO A 139 -5.99 15.80 -8.02
C PRO A 139 -7.05 14.73 -8.41
N ASN A 140 -6.66 13.70 -9.16
CA ASN A 140 -7.52 12.59 -9.58
C ASN A 140 -6.71 11.30 -9.55
N TYR A 141 -7.38 10.14 -9.52
CA TYR A 141 -6.68 8.87 -9.73
C TYR A 141 -6.10 8.79 -11.16
N VAL A 142 -5.00 8.07 -11.32
CA VAL A 142 -4.33 7.89 -12.62
C VAL A 142 -4.09 6.42 -12.86
N VAL A 143 -4.59 5.92 -13.98
CA VAL A 143 -4.27 4.59 -14.50
C VAL A 143 -4.05 4.75 -16.00
N LYS A 144 -2.79 4.90 -16.40
CA LYS A 144 -2.47 5.24 -17.80
C LYS A 144 -1.22 4.52 -18.28
N GLN A 145 -1.32 3.90 -19.45
CA GLN A 145 -0.18 3.34 -20.15
C GLN A 145 0.43 4.36 -21.12
N VAL A 146 1.75 4.53 -21.06
CA VAL A 146 2.53 5.32 -22.04
C VAL A 146 3.72 4.47 -22.48
N GLY A 147 3.70 4.01 -23.73
CA GLY A 147 4.67 3.04 -24.21
C GLY A 147 4.59 1.73 -23.41
N HIS A 148 5.70 1.28 -22.83
CA HIS A 148 5.75 0.08 -22.00
C HIS A 148 5.48 0.36 -20.52
N ARG A 149 5.24 1.61 -20.13
CA ARG A 149 5.15 2.03 -18.73
C ARG A 149 3.71 2.29 -18.32
N TRP A 150 3.39 1.94 -17.09
CA TRP A 150 2.13 2.26 -16.44
C TRP A 150 2.35 3.35 -15.39
N PHE A 151 1.57 4.41 -15.50
CA PHE A 151 1.47 5.48 -14.51
C PHE A 151 0.26 5.22 -13.64
N LEU A 152 0.49 5.09 -12.34
CA LEU A 152 -0.47 4.66 -11.35
C LEU A 152 -0.55 5.67 -10.21
N CYS A 153 -1.74 6.10 -9.86
CA CYS A 153 -2.01 6.93 -8.69
C CYS A 153 -3.40 6.57 -8.15
N PRO A 154 -3.55 6.26 -6.85
CA PRO A 154 -4.87 5.99 -6.26
C PRO A 154 -5.82 7.19 -6.31
N GLY A 155 -5.30 8.41 -6.45
CA GLY A 155 -6.09 9.64 -6.38
C GLY A 155 -6.60 9.93 -4.96
N PRO A 156 -7.29 11.05 -4.74
CA PRO A 156 -7.79 11.42 -3.41
C PRO A 156 -8.85 10.43 -2.89
N PHE A 157 -8.96 10.32 -1.57
CA PHE A 157 -9.99 9.49 -0.89
C PHE A 157 -11.43 9.92 -1.18
N SER A 158 -11.65 11.15 -1.66
CA SER A 158 -12.97 11.62 -2.11
C SER A 158 -13.49 10.91 -3.35
N GLU A 159 -12.61 10.25 -4.12
CA GLU A 159 -12.97 9.52 -5.35
C GLU A 159 -12.62 8.04 -5.27
N ALA A 160 -11.37 7.73 -4.91
CA ALA A 160 -10.88 6.37 -4.73
C ALA A 160 -10.01 6.33 -3.46
N GLY A 161 -8.74 6.72 -3.57
CA GLY A 161 -7.83 6.76 -2.41
C GLY A 161 -7.16 5.43 -2.09
N VAL A 162 -7.67 4.32 -2.62
CA VAL A 162 -7.14 2.98 -2.37
C VAL A 162 -6.86 2.26 -3.68
N MET A 163 -5.65 1.72 -3.84
CA MET A 163 -5.28 0.87 -4.97
C MET A 163 -4.75 -0.48 -4.47
N LEU A 164 -5.06 -1.55 -5.21
CA LEU A 164 -4.55 -2.89 -4.97
C LEU A 164 -3.85 -3.40 -6.22
N LEU A 165 -2.59 -3.82 -6.06
CA LEU A 165 -1.83 -4.54 -7.08
C LEU A 165 -1.75 -6.03 -6.68
N GLU A 166 -2.31 -6.90 -7.50
CA GLU A 166 -2.40 -8.34 -7.24
C GLU A 166 -1.75 -9.15 -8.36
N SER A 167 -0.80 -10.02 -8.00
CA SER A 167 -0.28 -11.02 -8.93
C SER A 167 -1.35 -12.09 -9.18
N THR A 168 -1.71 -12.28 -10.43
CA THR A 168 -2.68 -13.28 -10.90
C THR A 168 -2.04 -14.16 -11.98
N GLU A 169 -2.71 -15.24 -12.38
CA GLU A 169 -2.28 -16.08 -13.51
C GLU A 169 -2.20 -15.30 -14.84
N GLN A 170 -3.01 -14.24 -14.98
CA GLN A 170 -3.08 -13.40 -16.18
C GLN A 170 -2.06 -12.24 -16.15
N GLY A 171 -1.23 -12.17 -15.11
CA GLY A 171 -0.28 -11.09 -14.86
C GLY A 171 -0.68 -10.22 -13.68
N LEU A 172 -0.27 -8.96 -13.71
CA LEU A 172 -0.52 -8.02 -12.62
C LEU A 172 -1.89 -7.37 -12.80
N ALA A 173 -2.83 -7.67 -11.90
CA ALA A 173 -4.10 -6.98 -11.81
C ALA A 173 -3.96 -5.73 -10.95
N MET A 174 -4.58 -4.64 -11.37
CA MET A 174 -4.74 -3.41 -10.61
C MET A 174 -6.23 -3.18 -10.39
N SER A 175 -6.61 -2.90 -9.15
CA SER A 175 -7.95 -2.45 -8.79
C SER A 175 -7.89 -1.15 -8.00
N LEU A 176 -8.82 -0.25 -8.25
CA LEU A 176 -9.06 0.97 -7.49
C LEU A 176 -10.33 0.83 -6.67
N TYR A 177 -10.29 1.33 -5.45
CA TYR A 177 -11.39 1.31 -4.51
C TYR A 177 -11.60 2.67 -3.87
N THR A 178 -12.83 2.96 -3.49
CA THR A 178 -13.16 4.02 -2.53
C THR A 178 -12.66 3.63 -1.13
N LYS A 179 -12.61 4.59 -0.20
CA LYS A 179 -12.35 4.32 1.22
C LYS A 179 -13.33 3.33 1.86
N ASP A 180 -14.56 3.28 1.35
CA ASP A 180 -15.62 2.37 1.81
C ASP A 180 -15.50 0.96 1.20
N GLY A 181 -14.58 0.77 0.24
CA GLY A 181 -14.27 -0.51 -0.37
C GLY A 181 -15.02 -0.81 -1.67
N ASP A 182 -15.76 0.16 -2.22
CA ASP A 182 -16.45 0.02 -3.50
C ASP A 182 -15.43 0.05 -4.65
N GLU A 183 -15.55 -0.88 -5.60
CA GLU A 183 -14.62 -0.96 -6.74
C GLU A 183 -14.92 0.14 -7.76
N VAL A 184 -13.94 1.02 -7.98
CA VAL A 184 -14.01 2.13 -8.96
C VAL A 184 -13.53 1.66 -10.32
N SER A 185 -12.46 0.86 -10.36
CA SER A 185 -11.88 0.37 -11.61
C SER A 185 -11.09 -0.90 -11.39
N ARG A 186 -10.98 -1.73 -12.43
CA ARG A 186 -10.11 -2.91 -12.44
C ARG A 186 -9.53 -3.13 -13.82
N GLN A 187 -8.22 -3.36 -13.89
CA GLN A 187 -7.48 -3.59 -15.14
C GLN A 187 -6.37 -4.62 -14.97
N ILE A 188 -6.11 -5.40 -16.01
CA ILE A 188 -4.88 -6.22 -16.09
C ILE A 188 -3.79 -5.38 -16.74
N LEU A 189 -2.70 -5.14 -16.03
CA LEU A 189 -1.57 -4.32 -16.47
C LEU A 189 -0.67 -5.11 -17.43
N GLN A 190 -1.17 -5.32 -18.64
CA GLN A 190 -0.41 -5.96 -19.71
C GLN A 190 0.67 -4.99 -20.21
N THR A 191 1.86 -5.52 -20.44
CA THR A 191 2.93 -4.82 -21.15
C THR A 191 3.00 -5.38 -22.55
N THR A 192 2.64 -4.58 -23.54
CA THR A 192 2.86 -4.94 -24.94
C THR A 192 4.37 -4.98 -25.18
N GLN A 193 4.95 -6.17 -25.25
CA GLN A 193 6.29 -6.32 -25.80
C GLN A 193 6.18 -6.07 -27.31
N ASN A 194 6.65 -4.91 -27.77
CA ASN A 194 6.89 -4.69 -29.20
C ASN A 194 8.12 -5.51 -29.61
N THR A 195 7.95 -6.81 -29.76
CA THR A 195 8.97 -7.66 -30.37
C THR A 195 8.92 -7.43 -31.88
N LYS A 196 9.62 -6.39 -32.37
CA LYS A 196 9.90 -6.25 -33.80
C LYS A 196 10.90 -7.35 -34.19
N PHE A 197 10.39 -8.51 -34.62
CA PHE A 197 11.19 -9.47 -35.37
C PHE A 197 11.43 -8.91 -36.78
N ASN A 198 12.63 -8.38 -37.03
CA ASN A 198 13.10 -8.19 -38.40
C ASN A 198 13.69 -9.53 -38.86
N ILE A 199 12.92 -10.28 -39.66
CA ILE A 199 13.45 -11.41 -40.42
C ILE A 199 14.17 -10.80 -41.62
N GLN A 200 15.51 -10.80 -41.61
CA GLN A 200 16.28 -10.67 -42.83
C GLN A 200 16.28 -12.04 -43.51
N SER A 201 15.49 -12.17 -44.57
CA SER A 201 15.66 -13.24 -45.56
C SER A 201 17.00 -13.02 -46.26
N ALA A 202 17.92 -13.97 -46.10
CA ALA A 202 19.13 -14.05 -46.91
C ALA A 202 18.77 -14.77 -48.22
N ASP A 203 19.08 -14.13 -49.34
CA ASP A 203 19.01 -14.66 -50.70
C ASP A 203 20.01 -15.81 -50.94
#